data_AF-A0A956IA01-F1
#
_entry.id   AF-A0A956IA01-F1
#
_cell.length_a   1.000
_cell.length_b   1.000
_cell.length_c   1.000
_cell.angle_alpha   90.00
_cell.angle_beta   90.00
_cell.angle_gamma   90.00
#
_symmetry.space_group_name_H-M   'P 1'
#
loop_
_entity.id
_entity.type
_entity.pdbx_description
1 polymer ?
#
loop_
_entity_poly.entity_id
_entity_poly.type
_entity_poly.pdbx_seq_one_letter_code
_entity_poly.pdbx_strand_id
1 'polypeptide(L)'
;HFKNDPCMPGTLMLEGCVQAMAFYLSALGYGVDRDGWRFRPVEDESYKLICRGQVVPESKELTYELFVEEVHDGPEPMLYADLLCTVDGLGAFHARRFGLKLVPDWPLSSVEKLPMLSEGKGDPRAAVGVYEGTEHRFDLPSLVACAWGRPSTAFGPMYARFDGSRRTPRLPGPPYHFLTRVTKVDGAMGALESNKHFEFEYEVPEDVWYFDENGARVMPFAVLLEAAL
;
A
#
# COMPACT_ATOMS: atom_id res chain seq x y z
N HIS A 1 -12.39 27.92 3.96
CA HIS A 1 -13.64 27.18 4.11
C HIS A 1 -14.28 27.67 5.40
N PHE A 2 -15.34 28.47 5.35
CA PHE A 2 -16.50 28.34 4.46
C PHE A 2 -16.65 29.48 3.43
N LYS A 3 -17.71 29.41 2.62
CA LYS A 3 -18.10 30.49 1.70
C LYS A 3 -18.40 31.75 2.51
N ASN A 4 -17.76 32.87 2.16
CA ASN A 4 -17.84 34.18 2.83
C ASN A 4 -17.30 34.23 4.27
N ASP A 5 -16.61 33.18 4.73
CA ASP A 5 -15.93 33.13 6.02
C ASP A 5 -14.63 32.31 5.87
N PRO A 6 -13.60 32.89 5.21
CA PRO A 6 -12.43 32.14 4.79
C PRO A 6 -11.53 31.82 5.99
N CYS A 7 -11.57 30.57 6.42
CA CYS A 7 -10.62 30.01 7.37
C CYS A 7 -10.06 28.67 6.85
N MET A 8 -8.80 28.36 7.15
CA MET A 8 -8.25 27.02 6.93
C MET A 8 -8.97 26.03 7.86
N PRO A 9 -9.44 24.88 7.35
CA PRO A 9 -9.94 23.82 8.22
C PRO A 9 -8.90 23.41 9.25
N GLY A 10 -9.27 23.36 10.54
CA GLY A 10 -8.35 22.95 11.60
C GLY A 10 -7.81 21.52 11.45
N THR A 11 -8.52 20.67 10.70
CA THR A 11 -8.03 19.36 10.28
C THR A 11 -6.79 19.44 9.40
N LEU A 12 -6.62 20.50 8.60
CA LEU A 12 -5.40 20.69 7.82
C LEU A 12 -4.22 21.17 8.68
N MET A 13 -4.46 21.85 9.80
CA MET A 13 -3.41 22.14 10.78
C MET A 13 -2.91 20.84 11.42
N LEU A 14 -3.80 19.93 11.79
CA LEU A 14 -3.42 18.59 12.25
C LEU A 14 -2.66 17.83 11.15
N GLU A 15 -3.15 17.85 9.91
CA GLU A 15 -2.52 17.14 8.79
C GLU A 15 -1.08 17.62 8.54
N GLY A 16 -0.81 18.93 8.64
CA GLY A 16 0.56 19.45 8.57
C GLY A 16 1.48 18.87 9.63
N CYS A 17 0.99 18.73 10.88
CA CYS A 17 1.73 18.05 11.94
C CYS A 17 1.96 16.56 11.65
N VAL A 18 0.94 15.85 11.13
CA VAL A 18 1.04 14.43 10.76
C VAL A 18 2.08 14.22 9.65
N GLN A 19 2.13 15.11 8.65
CA GLN A 19 3.15 15.06 7.60
C GLN A 19 4.55 15.33 8.14
N ALA A 20 4.69 16.29 9.06
CA ALA A 20 5.97 16.53 9.72
C ALA A 20 6.44 15.31 10.53
N MET A 21 5.52 14.61 11.23
CA MET A 21 5.80 13.36 11.93
C MET A 21 6.23 12.25 10.97
N ALA A 22 5.54 12.10 9.84
CA ALA A 22 5.89 11.14 8.79
C ALA A 22 7.27 11.42 8.19
N PHE A 23 7.58 12.70 7.95
CA PHE A 23 8.88 13.14 7.48
C PHE A 23 9.98 12.79 8.49
N TYR A 24 9.75 13.05 9.78
CA TYR A 24 10.69 12.70 10.85
C TYR A 24 10.96 11.19 10.92
N LEU A 25 9.93 10.34 10.93
CA LEU A 25 10.10 8.88 10.89
C LEU A 25 10.84 8.41 9.62
N SER A 26 10.55 9.02 8.48
CA SER A 26 11.24 8.71 7.21
C SER A 26 12.72 9.09 7.26
N ALA A 27 13.03 10.26 7.81
CA ALA A 27 14.40 10.76 7.97
C ALA A 27 15.24 9.91 8.93
N LEU A 28 14.60 9.26 9.91
CA LEU A 28 15.24 8.25 10.77
C LEU A 28 15.51 6.91 10.05
N GLY A 29 15.08 6.76 8.79
CA GLY A 29 15.33 5.57 7.98
C GLY A 29 14.26 4.48 8.11
N TYR A 30 13.16 4.71 8.84
CA TYR A 30 12.12 3.70 9.00
C TYR A 30 11.43 3.35 7.67
N GLY A 31 11.51 4.20 6.64
CA GLY A 31 10.94 3.95 5.32
C GLY A 31 11.78 3.07 4.37
N VAL A 32 13.07 2.84 4.63
CA VAL A 32 14.02 2.31 3.62
C VAL A 32 13.61 0.97 3.03
N ASP A 33 13.15 0.03 3.87
CA ASP A 33 12.72 -1.29 3.42
C ASP A 33 11.19 -1.49 3.53
N ARG A 34 10.42 -0.39 3.49
CA ARG A 34 8.96 -0.40 3.71
C ARG A 34 8.23 0.16 2.49
N ASP A 35 8.56 -0.35 1.31
CA ASP A 35 7.84 -0.03 0.09
C ASP A 35 6.39 -0.53 0.16
N GLY A 36 5.46 0.29 -0.32
CA GLY A 36 4.02 0.05 -0.20
C GLY A 36 3.48 0.19 1.24
N TRP A 37 4.19 0.87 2.14
CA TRP A 37 3.66 1.16 3.49
C TRP A 37 3.07 2.57 3.55
N ARG A 38 2.20 2.81 4.53
CA ARG A 38 1.61 4.12 4.78
C ARG A 38 1.70 4.52 6.24
N PHE A 39 1.72 5.83 6.44
CA PHE A 39 1.53 6.43 7.76
C PHE A 39 0.04 6.48 8.10
N ARG A 40 -0.28 6.18 9.36
CA ARG A 40 -1.63 6.32 9.92
C ARG A 40 -1.56 6.68 11.40
N PRO A 41 -2.53 7.42 11.94
CA PRO A 41 -2.63 7.59 13.39
C PRO A 41 -2.71 6.24 14.10
N VAL A 42 -2.17 6.15 15.32
CA VAL A 42 -2.36 4.95 16.15
C VAL A 42 -3.84 4.82 16.51
N GLU A 43 -4.41 3.63 16.28
CA GLU A 43 -5.82 3.31 16.58
C GLU A 43 -6.09 3.17 18.07
N ASP A 44 -7.39 3.14 18.39
CA ASP A 44 -7.90 2.82 19.73
C ASP A 44 -7.41 3.79 20.83
N GLU A 45 -6.85 4.93 20.42
CA GLU A 45 -6.46 6.05 21.26
C GLU A 45 -7.32 7.28 20.97
N SER A 46 -7.63 8.05 22.02
CA SER A 46 -8.35 9.31 21.90
C SER A 46 -7.40 10.48 22.06
N TYR A 47 -7.30 11.30 21.01
CA TYR A 47 -6.45 12.49 21.01
C TYR A 47 -7.25 13.74 21.34
N LYS A 48 -6.78 14.51 22.33
CA LYS A 48 -7.37 15.81 22.65
C LYS A 48 -6.80 16.88 21.71
N LEU A 49 -7.59 17.24 20.70
CA LEU A 49 -7.27 18.31 19.76
C LEU A 49 -7.79 19.65 20.28
N ILE A 50 -6.91 20.61 20.50
CA ILE A 50 -7.23 21.96 20.99
C ILE A 50 -7.02 22.94 19.84
N CYS A 51 -8.11 23.42 19.25
CA CYS A 51 -8.10 24.46 18.21
C CYS A 51 -8.54 25.79 18.85
N ARG A 52 -7.62 26.74 18.99
CA ARG A 52 -7.85 28.04 19.63
C ARG A 52 -7.51 29.24 18.76
N GLY A 53 -6.87 29.01 17.62
CA GLY A 53 -6.61 30.02 16.59
C GLY A 53 -7.24 29.64 15.26
N GLN A 54 -7.22 30.62 14.36
CA GLN A 54 -7.69 30.49 12.98
C GLN A 54 -6.59 30.92 12.02
N VAL A 55 -6.55 30.29 10.86
CA VAL A 55 -5.71 30.72 9.74
C VAL A 55 -6.63 31.38 8.74
N VAL A 56 -6.51 32.69 8.61
CA VAL A 56 -7.26 33.54 7.66
C VAL A 56 -6.37 33.89 6.45
N PRO A 57 -6.93 34.38 5.32
CA PRO A 57 -6.14 34.72 4.13
C PRO A 57 -5.00 35.72 4.36
N GLU A 58 -5.11 36.57 5.39
CA GLU A 58 -4.10 37.56 5.75
C GLU A 58 -2.96 37.01 6.61
N SER A 59 -3.10 35.78 7.13
CA SER A 59 -2.05 35.11 7.90
C SER A 59 -0.85 34.83 7.00
N LYS A 60 0.37 35.01 7.51
CA LYS A 60 1.58 34.98 6.68
C LYS A 60 2.40 33.72 6.87
N GLU A 61 2.44 33.21 8.09
CA GLU A 61 3.31 32.09 8.46
C GLU A 61 2.56 31.09 9.33
N LEU A 62 2.66 29.82 8.96
CA LEU A 62 2.30 28.70 9.82
C LEU A 62 3.59 27.97 10.18
N THR A 63 3.82 27.77 11.47
CA THR A 63 4.96 27.00 11.97
C THR A 63 4.44 25.75 12.68
N TYR A 64 4.95 24.60 12.27
CA TYR A 64 4.63 23.30 12.85
C TYR A 64 5.81 22.83 13.70
N GLU A 65 5.56 22.60 14.99
CA GLU A 65 6.56 22.13 15.94
C GLU A 65 6.15 20.75 16.46
N LEU A 66 7.11 19.84 16.46
CA LEU A 66 6.97 18.49 16.98
C LEU A 66 7.87 18.32 18.19
N PHE A 67 7.28 18.04 19.35
CA PHE A 67 8.03 17.67 20.55
C PHE A 67 7.96 16.15 20.67
N VAL A 68 8.96 15.48 20.09
CA VAL A 68 9.03 14.01 20.07
C VAL A 68 9.23 13.48 21.49
N GLU A 69 8.30 12.65 21.94
CA GLU A 69 8.37 11.99 23.26
C GLU A 69 9.01 10.61 23.15
N GLU A 70 8.54 9.81 22.18
CA GLU A 70 8.90 8.40 22.06
C GLU A 70 8.97 7.99 20.60
N VAL A 71 9.96 7.15 20.30
CA VAL A 71 10.06 6.41 19.04
C VAL A 71 10.11 4.93 19.39
N HIS A 72 9.15 4.17 18.86
CA HIS A 72 9.05 2.73 19.08
C HIS A 72 9.55 2.04 17.82
N ASP A 73 10.72 1.41 17.92
CA ASP A 73 11.18 0.49 16.89
C ASP A 73 10.39 -0.82 16.99
N GLY A 74 10.10 -1.41 15.84
CA GLY A 74 9.30 -2.62 15.76
C GLY A 74 8.85 -2.94 14.34
N PRO A 75 8.05 -4.01 14.19
CA PRO A 75 7.53 -4.39 12.89
C PRO A 75 6.68 -3.26 12.27
N GLU A 76 5.90 -2.54 13.09
CA GLU A 76 5.21 -1.30 12.73
C GLU A 76 5.81 -0.15 13.56
N PRO A 77 6.80 0.60 13.04
CA PRO A 77 7.41 1.70 13.77
C PRO A 77 6.38 2.76 14.17
N MET A 78 6.51 3.29 15.38
CA MET A 78 5.58 4.30 15.92
C MET A 78 6.32 5.51 16.47
N LEU A 79 5.68 6.68 16.39
CA LEU A 79 6.15 7.96 16.91
C LEU A 79 5.04 8.57 17.74
N TYR A 80 5.36 8.97 18.97
CA TYR A 80 4.49 9.81 19.79
C TYR A 80 5.13 11.17 20.00
N ALA A 81 4.36 12.23 19.75
CA ALA A 81 4.82 13.61 19.90
C ALA A 81 3.70 14.56 20.34
N ASP A 82 4.06 15.65 21.02
CA ASP A 82 3.20 16.82 21.07
C ASP A 82 3.29 17.60 19.79
N LEU A 83 2.13 18.02 19.31
CA LEU A 83 1.98 18.77 18.07
C LEU A 83 1.53 20.19 18.42
N LEU A 84 2.29 21.19 17.97
CA LEU A 84 1.93 22.59 18.07
C LEU A 84 1.97 23.20 16.68
N CYS A 85 0.86 23.83 16.27
CA CYS A 85 0.86 24.74 15.13
C CYS A 85 0.68 26.17 15.64
N THR A 86 1.60 27.05 15.26
CA THR A 86 1.47 28.49 15.47
C THR A 86 1.11 29.19 14.16
N VAL A 87 0.40 30.30 14.26
CA VAL A 87 0.01 31.17 13.15
C VAL A 87 0.52 32.56 13.48
N ASP A 88 1.43 33.08 12.66
CA ASP A 88 2.13 34.36 12.88
C ASP A 88 2.71 34.46 14.32
N GLY A 89 3.27 33.35 14.81
CA GLY A 89 3.89 33.24 16.15
C GLY A 89 2.92 32.98 17.31
N LEU A 90 1.61 32.90 17.08
CA LEU A 90 0.61 32.61 18.12
C LEU A 90 0.12 31.16 18.05
N GLY A 91 0.08 30.45 19.18
CA GLY A 91 -0.42 29.08 19.25
C GLY A 91 -1.88 28.96 18.80
N ALA A 92 -2.12 28.21 17.72
CA ALA A 92 -3.43 28.06 17.11
C ALA A 92 -4.02 26.65 17.27
N PHE A 93 -3.17 25.63 17.20
CA PHE A 93 -3.55 24.23 17.34
C PHE A 93 -2.56 23.49 18.25
N HIS A 94 -3.11 22.63 19.12
CA HIS A 94 -2.30 21.76 19.96
C HIS A 94 -2.93 20.37 20.08
N ALA A 95 -2.12 19.32 19.94
CA ALA A 95 -2.49 17.95 20.27
C ALA A 95 -1.42 17.34 21.16
N ARG A 96 -1.81 16.94 22.39
CA ARG A 96 -0.91 16.25 23.31
C ARG A 96 -0.75 14.80 22.85
N ARG A 97 0.49 14.32 22.81
CA ARG A 97 0.87 12.92 22.63
C ARG A 97 0.10 12.24 21.48
N PHE A 98 0.19 12.82 20.29
CA PHE A 98 -0.38 12.23 19.10
C PHE A 98 0.50 11.06 18.63
N GLY A 99 -0.13 9.91 18.37
CA GLY A 99 0.54 8.71 17.88
C GLY A 99 0.44 8.59 16.36
N LEU A 100 1.58 8.40 15.69
CA LEU A 100 1.66 8.04 14.28
C LEU A 100 2.40 6.71 14.14
N LYS A 101 1.92 5.83 13.27
CA LYS A 101 2.60 4.58 12.96
C LYS A 101 2.73 4.33 11.46
N LEU A 102 3.77 3.60 11.10
CA LEU A 102 4.05 3.14 9.74
C LEU A 102 3.61 1.67 9.62
N VAL A 103 2.67 1.39 8.71
CA VAL A 103 2.09 0.04 8.51
C VAL A 103 2.10 -0.37 7.05
N PRO A 104 2.01 -1.68 6.74
CA PRO A 104 1.78 -2.15 5.38
C PRO A 104 0.49 -1.57 4.79
N ASP A 105 0.54 -1.21 3.51
CA ASP A 105 -0.63 -0.84 2.73
C ASP A 105 -0.66 -1.61 1.41
N TRP A 106 -1.81 -1.59 0.75
CA TRP A 106 -2.04 -2.39 -0.45
C TRP A 106 -2.62 -1.49 -1.53
N PRO A 107 -1.89 -1.22 -2.63
CA PRO A 107 -2.40 -0.36 -3.70
C PRO A 107 -3.78 -0.78 -4.23
N LEU A 108 -4.10 -2.08 -4.25
CA LEU A 108 -5.42 -2.58 -4.68
C LEU A 108 -6.59 -2.22 -3.73
N SER A 109 -6.32 -1.63 -2.57
CA SER A 109 -7.37 -1.07 -1.71
C SER A 109 -7.91 0.28 -2.19
N SER A 110 -7.23 0.93 -3.14
CA SER A 110 -7.70 2.18 -3.75
C SER A 110 -8.85 1.94 -4.72
N VAL A 111 -9.87 2.82 -4.68
CA VAL A 111 -11.09 2.71 -5.51
C VAL A 111 -10.76 2.61 -7.01
N GLU A 112 -9.75 3.36 -7.45
CA GLU A 112 -9.30 3.38 -8.85
C GLU A 112 -8.77 2.02 -9.33
N LYS A 113 -8.22 1.21 -8.42
CA LYS A 113 -7.62 -0.09 -8.75
C LYS A 113 -8.55 -1.28 -8.50
N LEU A 114 -9.73 -1.06 -7.89
CA LEU A 114 -10.73 -2.10 -7.68
C LEU A 114 -11.19 -2.82 -8.97
N PRO A 115 -11.30 -2.17 -10.15
CA PRO A 115 -11.67 -2.86 -11.38
C PRO A 115 -10.70 -4.01 -11.74
N MET A 116 -9.40 -3.89 -11.39
CA MET A 116 -8.42 -4.95 -11.65
C MET A 116 -8.69 -6.24 -10.85
N LEU A 117 -9.51 -6.18 -9.80
CA LEU A 117 -9.96 -7.36 -9.06
C LEU A 117 -11.21 -8.03 -9.67
N SER A 118 -11.78 -7.43 -10.71
CA SER A 118 -12.98 -7.94 -11.39
C SER A 118 -12.69 -8.54 -12.76
N GLU A 119 -11.67 -8.04 -13.45
CA GLU A 119 -11.24 -8.54 -14.74
C GLU A 119 -10.66 -9.96 -14.63
N GLY A 120 -11.07 -10.88 -15.52
CA GLY A 120 -10.60 -12.27 -15.51
C GLY A 120 -11.00 -13.08 -14.26
N LYS A 121 -11.84 -12.52 -13.37
CA LYS A 121 -12.27 -13.18 -12.14
C LYS A 121 -13.09 -14.43 -12.45
N GLY A 122 -12.74 -15.53 -11.79
CA GLY A 122 -13.45 -16.79 -11.94
C GLY A 122 -13.11 -17.52 -13.24
N ASP A 123 -11.99 -17.19 -13.90
CA ASP A 123 -11.62 -17.87 -15.15
C ASP A 123 -11.56 -19.39 -14.94
N PRO A 124 -12.35 -20.17 -15.68
CA PRO A 124 -12.43 -21.62 -15.49
C PRO A 124 -11.14 -22.36 -15.90
N ARG A 125 -10.27 -21.73 -16.70
CA ARG A 125 -8.97 -22.26 -17.11
C ARG A 125 -7.91 -22.13 -16.01
N ALA A 126 -8.15 -21.26 -15.03
CA ALA A 126 -7.26 -21.11 -13.90
C ALA A 126 -7.35 -22.32 -12.96
N ALA A 127 -6.20 -22.83 -12.55
CA ALA A 127 -6.05 -23.87 -11.56
C ALA A 127 -6.58 -23.40 -10.20
N VAL A 128 -7.02 -24.38 -9.40
CA VAL A 128 -7.52 -24.17 -8.05
C VAL A 128 -6.61 -24.94 -7.09
N GLY A 129 -5.98 -24.21 -6.17
CA GLY A 129 -5.29 -24.78 -5.02
C GLY A 129 -6.28 -25.02 -3.88
N VAL A 130 -6.01 -26.03 -3.06
CA VAL A 130 -6.80 -26.33 -1.86
C VAL A 130 -5.90 -26.30 -0.64
N TYR A 131 -6.31 -25.57 0.39
CA TYR A 131 -5.64 -25.53 1.68
C TYR A 131 -6.67 -25.62 2.80
N GLU A 132 -6.53 -26.63 3.67
CA GLU A 132 -7.47 -26.89 4.78
C GLU A 132 -8.95 -26.90 4.34
N GLY A 133 -9.23 -27.44 3.14
CA GLY A 133 -10.57 -27.50 2.56
C GLY A 133 -11.09 -26.19 1.96
N THR A 134 -10.30 -25.12 1.98
CA THR A 134 -10.60 -23.87 1.28
C THR A 134 -9.97 -23.89 -0.11
N GLU A 135 -10.80 -23.75 -1.14
CA GLU A 135 -10.38 -23.59 -2.52
C GLU A 135 -9.92 -22.14 -2.78
N HIS A 136 -8.85 -21.99 -3.56
CA HIS A 136 -8.34 -20.70 -4.02
C HIS A 136 -7.95 -20.79 -5.50
N ARG A 137 -8.50 -19.88 -6.31
CA ARG A 137 -8.28 -19.85 -7.76
C ARG A 137 -7.13 -18.90 -8.11
N PHE A 138 -6.22 -19.34 -8.98
CA PHE A 138 -5.07 -18.56 -9.43
C PHE A 138 -5.34 -17.88 -10.78
N ASP A 139 -6.38 -17.05 -10.79
CA ASP A 139 -6.79 -16.19 -11.92
C ASP A 139 -6.15 -14.80 -11.84
N LEU A 140 -6.44 -13.94 -12.84
CA LEU A 140 -5.81 -12.62 -12.94
C LEU A 140 -5.96 -11.78 -11.66
N PRO A 141 -7.12 -11.67 -11.00
CA PRO A 141 -7.24 -10.96 -9.72
C PRO A 141 -6.31 -11.49 -8.62
N SER A 142 -6.16 -12.81 -8.52
CA SER A 142 -5.24 -13.44 -7.57
C SER A 142 -3.78 -13.08 -7.88
N LEU A 143 -3.37 -13.12 -9.14
CA LEU A 143 -2.00 -12.81 -9.54
C LEU A 143 -1.68 -11.31 -9.43
N VAL A 144 -2.63 -10.44 -9.78
CA VAL A 144 -2.49 -8.99 -9.55
C VAL A 144 -2.46 -8.68 -8.05
N ALA A 145 -3.23 -9.39 -7.22
CA ALA A 145 -3.13 -9.29 -5.77
C ALA A 145 -1.77 -9.75 -5.23
N CYS A 146 -1.11 -10.69 -5.90
CA CYS A 146 0.27 -11.05 -5.55
C CYS A 146 1.20 -9.85 -5.74
N ALA A 147 1.00 -9.00 -6.75
CA ALA A 147 1.80 -7.80 -6.96
C ALA A 147 1.41 -6.65 -6.01
N TRP A 148 0.13 -6.31 -5.91
CA TRP A 148 -0.34 -5.05 -5.31
C TRP A 148 -1.38 -5.22 -4.19
N GLY A 149 -1.72 -6.45 -3.83
CA GLY A 149 -2.74 -6.77 -2.84
C GLY A 149 -2.20 -7.40 -1.57
N ARG A 150 -3.14 -7.76 -0.69
CA ARG A 150 -2.85 -8.63 0.46
C ARG A 150 -2.39 -10.01 -0.03
N PRO A 151 -1.35 -10.60 0.55
CA PRO A 151 -0.95 -11.97 0.22
C PRO A 151 -2.09 -12.99 0.38
N SER A 152 -2.99 -12.81 1.35
CA SER A 152 -4.18 -13.65 1.49
C SER A 152 -5.17 -13.53 0.34
N THR A 153 -5.28 -12.37 -0.31
CA THR A 153 -6.07 -12.20 -1.53
C THR A 153 -5.40 -12.91 -2.71
N ALA A 154 -4.07 -12.96 -2.72
CA ALA A 154 -3.30 -13.59 -3.78
C ALA A 154 -3.30 -15.12 -3.70
N PHE A 155 -3.16 -15.70 -2.50
CA PHE A 155 -2.90 -17.13 -2.32
C PHE A 155 -3.84 -17.81 -1.30
N GLY A 156 -4.85 -17.10 -0.81
CA GLY A 156 -5.83 -17.64 0.13
C GLY A 156 -5.36 -17.64 1.60
N PRO A 157 -6.10 -18.31 2.50
CA PRO A 157 -5.98 -18.16 3.95
C PRO A 157 -4.60 -18.53 4.53
N MET A 158 -3.89 -19.46 3.87
CA MET A 158 -2.52 -19.85 4.27
C MET A 158 -1.57 -18.65 4.38
N TYR A 159 -1.80 -17.62 3.55
CA TYR A 159 -0.97 -16.42 3.44
C TYR A 159 -1.44 -15.26 4.32
N ALA A 160 -2.52 -15.39 5.11
CA ALA A 160 -2.98 -14.35 6.03
C ALA A 160 -1.90 -13.92 7.04
N ARG A 161 -0.96 -14.81 7.37
CA ARG A 161 0.21 -14.50 8.21
C ARG A 161 1.14 -13.42 7.62
N PHE A 162 1.02 -13.11 6.33
CA PHE A 162 1.79 -12.10 5.60
C PHE A 162 1.00 -10.83 5.30
N ASP A 163 -0.25 -10.72 5.79
CA ASP A 163 -1.07 -9.52 5.64
C ASP A 163 -0.67 -8.38 6.60
N GLY A 164 0.39 -8.58 7.38
CA GLY A 164 1.02 -7.60 8.26
C GLY A 164 2.45 -7.30 7.83
N SER A 165 3.34 -7.08 8.80
CA SER A 165 4.74 -6.67 8.58
C SER A 165 5.65 -7.75 7.99
N ARG A 166 5.19 -9.02 7.93
CA ARG A 166 5.96 -10.13 7.37
C ARG A 166 5.98 -10.06 5.85
N ARG A 167 7.16 -10.25 5.26
CA ARG A 167 7.33 -10.24 3.80
C ARG A 167 7.11 -11.61 3.17
N THR A 168 6.62 -11.58 1.96
CA THR A 168 6.53 -12.69 1.01
C THR A 168 7.01 -12.20 -0.36
N PRO A 169 7.55 -13.06 -1.23
CA PRO A 169 7.80 -12.70 -2.62
C PRO A 169 6.56 -12.11 -3.30
N ARG A 170 6.79 -11.19 -4.23
CA ARG A 170 5.77 -10.42 -4.94
C ARG A 170 6.00 -10.58 -6.45
N LEU A 171 4.90 -10.63 -7.21
CA LEU A 171 4.97 -10.52 -8.66
C LEU A 171 5.20 -9.06 -9.08
N PRO A 172 5.75 -8.82 -10.27
CA PRO A 172 5.75 -7.50 -10.89
C PRO A 172 4.31 -6.97 -11.02
N GLY A 173 4.13 -5.68 -10.78
CA GLY A 173 2.86 -5.00 -11.05
C GLY A 173 2.76 -4.51 -12.49
N PRO A 174 1.55 -4.13 -12.95
CA PRO A 174 1.38 -3.42 -14.21
C PRO A 174 2.31 -2.18 -14.31
N PRO A 175 2.86 -1.88 -15.51
CA PRO A 175 2.60 -2.51 -16.80
C PRO A 175 3.44 -3.76 -17.11
N TYR A 176 4.20 -4.29 -16.15
CA TYR A 176 5.07 -5.46 -16.31
C TYR A 176 4.46 -6.76 -15.77
N HIS A 177 3.16 -6.77 -15.50
CA HIS A 177 2.46 -7.95 -15.02
C HIS A 177 2.14 -8.90 -16.18
N PHE A 178 3.08 -9.79 -16.51
CA PHE A 178 2.97 -10.71 -17.64
C PHE A 178 2.52 -12.12 -17.25
N LEU A 179 1.58 -12.21 -16.30
CA LEU A 179 0.92 -13.46 -15.94
C LEU A 179 -0.58 -13.22 -15.87
N THR A 180 -1.35 -14.03 -16.58
CA THR A 180 -2.82 -13.91 -16.59
C THR A 180 -3.47 -14.97 -15.73
N ARG A 181 -2.89 -16.18 -15.68
CA ARG A 181 -3.43 -17.32 -14.92
C ARG A 181 -2.38 -18.39 -14.71
N VAL A 182 -2.54 -19.17 -13.65
CA VAL A 182 -1.88 -20.48 -13.52
C VAL A 182 -2.86 -21.52 -14.06
N THR A 183 -2.48 -22.32 -15.04
CA THR A 183 -3.34 -23.36 -15.64
C THR A 183 -3.19 -24.72 -14.97
N LYS A 184 -2.05 -24.95 -14.32
CA LYS A 184 -1.79 -26.20 -13.59
C LYS A 184 -0.89 -25.97 -12.39
N VAL A 185 -1.22 -26.67 -11.31
CA VAL A 185 -0.46 -26.71 -10.05
C VAL A 185 -0.26 -28.18 -9.68
N ASP A 186 0.98 -28.64 -9.66
CA ASP A 186 1.31 -29.95 -9.13
C ASP A 186 1.58 -29.88 -7.62
N GLY A 187 0.92 -30.77 -6.86
CA GLY A 187 1.13 -30.91 -5.41
C GLY A 187 0.12 -30.14 -4.56
N ALA A 188 0.15 -30.40 -3.26
CA ALA A 188 -0.73 -29.74 -2.32
C ALA A 188 -0.19 -28.36 -1.93
N MET A 189 -1.09 -27.40 -1.76
CA MET A 189 -0.72 -26.04 -1.37
C MET A 189 -0.02 -26.06 0.00
N GLY A 190 1.19 -25.51 0.06
CA GLY A 190 2.01 -25.49 1.27
C GLY A 190 2.80 -26.76 1.59
N ALA A 191 2.74 -27.78 0.72
CA ALA A 191 3.57 -28.96 0.87
C ALA A 191 4.99 -28.72 0.33
N LEU A 192 5.99 -29.19 1.07
CA LEU A 192 7.40 -29.16 0.65
C LEU A 192 7.71 -30.45 -0.13
N GLU A 193 7.39 -30.45 -1.41
CA GLU A 193 7.56 -31.60 -2.30
C GLU A 193 8.48 -31.23 -3.48
N SER A 194 9.41 -32.12 -3.82
CA SER A 194 10.28 -31.97 -5.00
C SER A 194 9.60 -32.46 -6.29
N ASN A 195 10.13 -32.05 -7.45
CA ASN A 195 9.67 -32.49 -8.79
C ASN A 195 8.21 -32.10 -9.11
N LYS A 196 7.82 -30.89 -8.71
CA LYS A 196 6.52 -30.30 -9.03
C LYS A 196 6.64 -29.34 -10.19
N HIS A 197 5.61 -29.30 -11.03
CA HIS A 197 5.51 -28.40 -12.16
C HIS A 197 4.34 -27.44 -11.97
N PHE A 198 4.54 -26.21 -12.41
CA PHE A 198 3.51 -25.19 -12.51
C PHE A 198 3.45 -24.78 -13.98
N GLU A 199 2.25 -24.60 -14.50
CA GLU A 199 2.03 -24.08 -15.85
C GLU A 199 1.26 -22.77 -15.72
N PHE A 200 1.72 -21.73 -16.41
CA PHE A 200 1.12 -20.40 -16.41
C PHE A 200 0.92 -19.93 -17.85
N GLU A 201 -0.06 -19.05 -18.02
CA GLU A 201 -0.36 -18.42 -19.30
C GLU A 201 -0.37 -16.89 -19.14
N TYR A 202 0.13 -16.23 -20.18
CA TYR A 202 0.00 -14.79 -20.38
C TYR A 202 -0.79 -14.54 -21.66
N GLU A 203 -1.98 -13.97 -21.52
CA GLU A 203 -2.76 -13.47 -22.64
C GLU A 203 -2.27 -12.06 -22.98
N VAL A 204 -1.69 -11.93 -24.17
CA VAL A 204 -1.17 -10.67 -24.69
C VAL A 204 -2.34 -9.78 -25.12
N PRO A 205 -2.53 -8.59 -24.52
CA PRO A 205 -3.58 -7.66 -24.94
C PRO A 205 -3.38 -7.17 -26.38
N GLU A 206 -4.46 -6.87 -27.08
CA GLU A 206 -4.42 -6.39 -28.47
C GLU A 206 -3.70 -5.03 -28.60
N ASP A 207 -3.80 -4.18 -27.57
CA ASP A 207 -3.28 -2.81 -27.52
C ASP A 207 -2.07 -2.67 -26.58
N VAL A 208 -1.24 -3.72 -26.46
CA VAL A 208 -0.12 -3.72 -25.54
C VAL A 208 1.04 -2.80 -25.98
N TRP A 209 1.48 -1.94 -25.06
CA TRP A 209 2.45 -0.86 -25.32
C TRP A 209 3.76 -1.33 -25.96
N TYR A 210 4.26 -2.52 -25.59
CA TYR A 210 5.61 -2.95 -25.94
C TYR A 210 5.76 -3.42 -27.40
N PHE A 211 4.69 -3.58 -28.18
CA PHE A 211 4.82 -3.79 -29.62
C PHE A 211 4.93 -2.48 -30.41
N ASP A 212 4.35 -1.40 -29.87
CA ASP A 212 4.37 -0.08 -30.50
C ASP A 212 5.60 0.74 -30.10
N GLU A 213 6.04 0.62 -28.85
CA GLU A 213 7.22 1.33 -28.33
C GLU A 213 8.55 0.60 -28.60
N ASN A 214 8.51 -0.69 -28.94
CA ASN A 214 9.71 -1.42 -29.32
C ASN A 214 10.16 -1.03 -30.74
N GLY A 215 11.48 -0.97 -30.97
CA GLY A 215 12.06 -0.63 -32.27
C GLY A 215 11.74 -1.63 -33.40
N ALA A 216 11.11 -2.75 -33.07
CA ALA A 216 10.60 -3.74 -34.02
C ALA A 216 9.26 -4.31 -33.52
N ARG A 217 8.36 -4.65 -34.44
CA ARG A 217 7.05 -5.28 -34.16
C ARG A 217 7.17 -6.77 -33.87
N VAL A 218 8.01 -7.11 -32.90
CA VAL A 218 8.23 -8.47 -32.39
C VAL A 218 8.26 -8.41 -30.87
N MET A 219 7.98 -9.55 -30.23
CA MET A 219 7.97 -9.64 -28.77
C MET A 219 9.35 -9.25 -28.23
N PRO A 220 9.46 -8.21 -27.38
CA PRO A 220 10.74 -7.85 -26.79
C PRO A 220 11.27 -9.00 -25.94
N PHE A 221 12.57 -9.29 -26.07
CA PHE A 221 13.18 -10.38 -25.31
C PHE A 221 13.04 -10.19 -23.79
N ALA A 222 13.06 -8.94 -23.31
CA ALA A 222 12.83 -8.64 -21.89
C ALA A 222 11.43 -9.07 -21.40
N VAL A 223 10.39 -8.94 -22.23
CA VAL A 223 9.03 -9.39 -21.88
C VAL A 223 8.97 -10.92 -21.81
N LEU A 224 9.64 -11.63 -22.73
CA LEU A 224 9.72 -13.09 -22.67
C LEU A 224 10.44 -13.59 -21.42
N LEU A 225 11.54 -12.93 -21.03
CA LEU A 225 12.27 -13.29 -19.82
C LEU A 225 11.41 -13.05 -18.58
N GLU A 226 10.72 -11.90 -18.51
CA GLU A 226 9.89 -11.53 -17.38
C GLU A 226 8.65 -12.42 -17.24
N ALA A 227 8.02 -12.80 -18.36
CA ALA A 227 6.86 -13.69 -18.35
C ALA A 227 7.21 -15.14 -17.92
N ALA A 228 8.49 -15.52 -17.95
CA ALA A 228 8.97 -16.86 -17.64
C ALA A 228 9.64 -17.00 -16.25
N LEU A 229 9.74 -15.91 -15.49
CA LEU A 229 10.35 -15.82 -14.15
C LEU A 229 9.37 -16.21 -13.02
#